data_AF-A0A7S2PGX4-F1
#
_entry.id   AF-A0A7S2PGX4-F1
#
_cell.length_a   1.000
_cell.length_b   1.000
_cell.length_c   1.000
_cell.angle_alpha   90.00
_cell.angle_beta   90.00
_cell.angle_gamma   90.00
#
_symmetry.space_group_name_H-M   'P 1'
#
loop_
_entity.id
_entity.type
_entity.pdbx_description
1 polymer ?
#
loop_
_entity_poly.entity_id
_entity_poly.type
_entity_poly.pdbx_seq_one_letter_code
_entity_poly.pdbx_strand_id
1 'polypeptide(L)'
;GTTFPSGSLLSLPLKDCVEGRFGEVQVLFTPSERSSLQASAGTRNFMVLSVLNNVRTELQFWEYAGSGKWSERKSETPGGGIPVGCEVSVSPVWPADSDDIWLIKDGYLQPDLLQLASAADSATATEDVKAKPAMFNAGGMITEQFEAVSTDGTKVPYFLIRREDAPMDGSTPTLLDGYGGFEIPM
;
A
#
# COMPACT_ATOMS: atom_id res chain seq x y z
N GLY A 1 20.46 -0.70 -24.62
CA GLY A 1 19.45 -1.44 -23.85
C GLY A 1 18.54 -0.45 -23.17
N THR A 2 17.39 -0.91 -22.67
CA THR A 2 16.46 -0.09 -21.87
C THR A 2 16.96 -0.01 -20.43
N THR A 3 16.90 1.18 -19.83
CA THR A 3 17.25 1.41 -18.42
C THR A 3 15.97 1.65 -17.63
N PHE A 4 15.82 0.99 -16.49
CA PHE A 4 14.69 1.16 -15.58
C PHE A 4 15.13 1.94 -14.33
N PRO A 5 14.30 2.87 -13.81
CA PRO A 5 14.61 3.59 -12.58
C PRO A 5 14.85 2.67 -11.38
N SER A 6 15.65 3.14 -10.42
CA SER A 6 15.78 2.47 -9.12
C SER A 6 14.41 2.41 -8.43
N GLY A 7 14.09 1.27 -7.81
CA GLY A 7 12.78 1.03 -7.18
C GLY A 7 11.70 0.48 -8.11
N SER A 8 11.98 0.28 -9.41
CA SER A 8 11.06 -0.39 -10.33
C SER A 8 10.87 -1.88 -9.99
N LEU A 9 9.64 -2.39 -10.19
CA LEU A 9 9.36 -3.83 -10.18
C LEU A 9 9.28 -4.36 -11.61
N LEU A 10 10.13 -5.34 -11.90
CA LEU A 10 10.25 -5.97 -13.21
C LEU A 10 9.85 -7.44 -13.13
N SER A 11 9.16 -7.93 -14.14
CA SER A 11 8.81 -9.34 -14.33
C SER A 11 9.41 -9.85 -15.62
N LEU A 12 10.02 -11.03 -15.58
CA LEU A 12 10.54 -11.73 -16.75
C LEU A 12 10.51 -13.24 -16.50
N PRO A 13 10.45 -14.07 -17.56
CA PRO A 13 10.56 -15.51 -17.41
C PRO A 13 11.89 -15.90 -16.74
N LEU A 14 11.83 -16.78 -15.73
CA LEU A 14 13.02 -17.22 -15.00
C LEU A 14 14.09 -17.81 -15.92
N LYS A 15 13.67 -18.63 -16.90
CA LYS A 15 14.57 -19.22 -17.90
C LYS A 15 15.33 -18.15 -18.69
N ASP A 16 14.66 -17.08 -19.08
CA ASP A 16 15.28 -15.99 -19.83
C ASP A 16 16.26 -15.21 -18.96
N CYS A 17 15.92 -14.97 -17.69
CA CYS A 17 16.83 -14.35 -16.72
C CYS A 17 18.13 -15.17 -16.57
N VAL A 18 18.02 -16.49 -16.37
CA VAL A 18 19.19 -17.39 -16.21
C VAL A 18 20.02 -17.47 -17.48
N GLU A 19 19.39 -17.44 -18.66
CA GLU A 19 20.07 -17.54 -19.96
C GLU A 19 20.52 -16.16 -20.50
N GLY A 20 20.38 -15.09 -19.71
CA GLY A 20 20.83 -13.74 -20.06
C GLY A 20 20.01 -13.08 -21.16
N ARG A 21 18.75 -13.52 -21.37
CA ARG A 21 17.81 -12.92 -22.31
C ARG A 21 16.89 -11.94 -21.59
N PHE A 22 16.95 -10.67 -21.98
CA PHE A 22 16.18 -9.60 -21.36
C PHE A 22 15.23 -8.90 -22.35
N GLY A 23 14.85 -9.58 -23.43
CA GLY A 23 13.98 -9.01 -24.47
C GLY A 23 12.52 -8.85 -24.05
N GLU A 24 12.04 -9.65 -23.09
CA GLU A 24 10.64 -9.78 -22.69
C GLU A 24 10.37 -9.24 -21.27
N VAL A 25 11.16 -8.26 -20.81
CA VAL A 25 10.97 -7.65 -19.49
C VAL A 25 9.67 -6.84 -19.48
N GLN A 26 8.80 -7.15 -18.52
CA GLN A 26 7.56 -6.43 -18.25
C GLN A 26 7.73 -5.59 -16.98
N VAL A 27 7.24 -4.35 -17.00
CA VAL A 27 7.32 -3.43 -15.87
C VAL A 27 5.98 -3.41 -15.17
N LEU A 28 5.94 -3.82 -13.91
CA LEU A 28 4.71 -3.83 -13.09
C LEU A 28 4.63 -2.58 -12.20
N PHE A 29 5.77 -1.97 -11.87
CA PHE A 29 5.81 -0.73 -11.12
C PHE A 29 6.99 0.13 -11.56
N THR A 30 6.74 1.43 -11.70
CA THR A 30 7.77 2.45 -11.85
C THR A 30 7.51 3.54 -10.81
N PRO A 31 8.48 3.84 -9.93
CA PRO A 31 8.28 4.88 -8.93
C PRO A 31 8.13 6.25 -9.59
N SER A 32 7.27 7.07 -9.01
CA SER A 32 7.17 8.49 -9.27
C SER A 32 8.00 9.27 -8.24
N GLU A 33 8.00 10.61 -8.32
CA GLU A 33 8.63 11.46 -7.29
C GLU A 33 8.03 11.26 -5.89
N ARG A 34 6.80 10.73 -5.80
CA ARG A 34 6.06 10.57 -4.55
C ARG A 34 5.65 9.15 -4.26
N SER A 35 6.07 8.17 -5.07
CA SER A 35 5.65 6.78 -4.87
C SER A 35 6.81 5.81 -4.73
N SER A 36 6.63 4.84 -3.84
CA SER A 36 7.55 3.72 -3.63
C SER A 36 6.80 2.41 -3.52
N LEU A 37 7.42 1.32 -3.96
CA LEU A 37 6.92 -0.03 -3.74
C LEU A 37 7.26 -0.46 -2.32
N GLN A 38 6.24 -0.84 -1.54
CA GLN A 38 6.42 -1.34 -0.18
C GLN A 38 6.48 -2.86 -0.15
N ALA A 39 5.55 -3.53 -0.85
CA ALA A 39 5.47 -4.98 -0.86
C ALA A 39 4.78 -5.50 -2.13
N SER A 40 4.92 -6.80 -2.38
CA SER A 40 4.20 -7.53 -3.43
C SER A 40 3.76 -8.89 -2.93
N ALA A 41 2.52 -9.28 -3.23
CA ALA A 41 1.93 -10.56 -2.87
C ALA A 41 1.40 -11.26 -4.13
N GLY A 42 1.97 -12.43 -4.44
CA GLY A 42 1.49 -13.27 -5.55
C GLY A 42 0.38 -14.22 -5.09
N THR A 43 -0.69 -14.30 -5.87
CA THR A 43 -1.72 -15.36 -5.79
C THR A 43 -1.59 -16.30 -6.98
N ARG A 44 -2.58 -17.17 -7.22
CA ARG A 44 -2.56 -18.10 -8.36
C ARG A 44 -2.41 -17.38 -9.70
N ASN A 45 -3.20 -16.32 -9.90
CA ASN A 45 -3.25 -15.60 -11.18
C ASN A 45 -2.90 -14.11 -11.06
N PHE A 46 -2.71 -13.57 -9.84
CA PHE A 46 -2.49 -12.15 -9.63
C PHE A 46 -1.19 -11.84 -8.90
N MET A 47 -0.70 -10.62 -9.11
CA MET A 47 0.31 -9.96 -8.29
C MET A 47 -0.31 -8.70 -7.72
N VAL A 48 -0.43 -8.63 -6.40
CA VAL A 48 -0.92 -7.44 -5.70
C VAL A 48 0.28 -6.66 -5.21
N LEU A 49 0.36 -5.38 -5.56
CA LEU A 49 1.42 -4.48 -5.11
C LEU A 49 0.86 -3.55 -4.04
N SER A 50 1.54 -3.48 -2.90
CA SER A 50 1.35 -2.42 -1.91
C SER A 50 2.31 -1.28 -2.25
N VAL A 51 1.75 -0.15 -2.68
CA VAL A 51 2.49 1.05 -3.06
C VAL A 51 2.21 2.13 -2.03
N LEU A 52 3.25 2.81 -1.58
CA LEU A 52 3.08 4.06 -0.85
C LEU A 52 3.07 5.18 -1.87
N ASN A 53 1.96 5.90 -1.98
CA ASN A 53 1.85 7.13 -2.76
C ASN A 53 1.65 8.30 -1.80
N ASN A 54 2.64 9.18 -1.73
CA ASN A 54 2.73 10.21 -0.71
C ASN A 54 2.52 9.65 0.71
N VAL A 55 3.13 8.50 1.01
CA VAL A 55 3.01 7.80 2.32
C VAL A 55 1.58 7.32 2.64
N ARG A 56 0.69 7.23 1.64
CA ARG A 56 -0.59 6.52 1.76
C ARG A 56 -0.50 5.19 1.04
N THR A 57 -0.98 4.12 1.67
CA THR A 57 -1.04 2.80 1.04
C THR A 57 -2.10 2.79 -0.06
N GLU A 58 -1.69 2.39 -1.25
CA GLU A 58 -2.53 2.08 -2.41
C GLU A 58 -2.23 0.64 -2.83
N LEU A 59 -3.27 -0.10 -3.25
CA LEU A 59 -3.10 -1.45 -3.80
C LEU A 59 -3.26 -1.42 -5.32
N GLN A 60 -2.31 -2.01 -6.03
CA GLN A 60 -2.40 -2.25 -7.48
C GLN A 60 -2.51 -3.75 -7.74
N PHE A 61 -3.45 -4.14 -8.60
CA PHE A 61 -3.71 -5.54 -8.91
C PHE A 61 -3.29 -5.83 -10.34
N TRP A 62 -2.34 -6.73 -10.52
CA TRP A 62 -1.88 -7.18 -11.83
C TRP A 62 -2.34 -8.60 -12.07
N GLU A 63 -3.04 -8.85 -13.17
CA GLU A 63 -3.48 -10.18 -13.61
C GLU A 63 -2.45 -10.75 -14.59
N TYR A 64 -2.05 -12.00 -14.39
CA TYR A 64 -1.24 -12.73 -15.36
C TYR A 64 -2.16 -13.53 -16.28
N ALA A 65 -2.48 -12.96 -17.45
CA ALA A 65 -3.10 -13.74 -18.50
C ALA A 65 -2.11 -14.84 -18.87
N GLY A 66 -2.47 -16.12 -18.66
CA GLY A 66 -1.62 -17.29 -18.94
C GLY A 66 -1.02 -17.39 -20.35
N SER A 67 -1.22 -16.38 -21.20
CA SER A 67 -0.52 -16.05 -22.44
C SER A 67 0.87 -15.41 -22.24
N GLY A 68 1.32 -15.18 -21.00
CA GLY A 68 2.67 -14.67 -20.72
C GLY A 68 2.75 -13.17 -20.44
N LYS A 69 1.61 -12.48 -20.26
CA LYS A 69 1.57 -11.03 -20.09
C LYS A 69 0.79 -10.59 -18.84
N TRP A 70 1.31 -9.57 -18.19
CA TRP A 70 0.64 -8.89 -17.09
C TRP A 70 -0.28 -7.78 -17.61
N SER A 71 -1.45 -7.63 -16.98
CA SER A 71 -2.35 -6.51 -17.17
C SER A 71 -2.85 -5.97 -15.85
N GLU A 72 -2.75 -4.66 -15.65
CA GLU A 72 -3.29 -3.98 -14.46
C GLU A 72 -4.83 -4.02 -14.48
N ARG A 73 -5.42 -4.43 -13.36
CA ARG A 73 -6.85 -4.34 -13.07
C ARG A 73 -7.12 -3.04 -12.33
N LYS A 74 -7.72 -2.09 -13.04
CA LYS A 74 -8.14 -0.82 -12.45
C LYS A 74 -9.44 -0.99 -11.68
N SER A 75 -9.51 -0.34 -10.53
CA SER A 75 -10.69 -0.26 -9.66
C SER A 75 -10.81 1.15 -9.09
N GLU A 76 -12.04 1.59 -8.80
CA GLU A 76 -12.29 2.87 -8.13
C GLU A 76 -11.98 2.80 -6.63
N THR A 77 -12.14 1.61 -6.02
CA THR A 77 -11.94 1.36 -4.59
C THR A 77 -11.05 0.15 -4.34
N PRO A 78 -9.81 0.12 -4.86
CA PRO A 78 -8.90 -0.99 -4.64
C PRO A 78 -8.70 -1.24 -3.13
N GLY A 79 -8.68 -2.52 -2.72
CA GLY A 79 -8.56 -2.88 -1.30
C GLY A 79 -9.77 -2.51 -0.42
N GLY A 80 -10.93 -2.26 -1.05
CA GLY A 80 -12.17 -1.92 -0.36
C GLY A 80 -12.22 -0.47 0.15
N GLY A 81 -11.34 0.40 -0.36
CA GLY A 81 -11.15 1.75 0.15
C GLY A 81 -10.23 1.77 1.37
N ILE A 82 -9.10 2.47 1.25
CA ILE A 82 -8.09 2.60 2.31
C ILE A 82 -8.16 4.03 2.87
N PRO A 83 -8.57 4.21 4.14
CA PRO A 83 -8.62 5.54 4.76
C PRO A 83 -7.24 6.19 4.93
N VAL A 84 -7.23 7.51 5.07
CA VAL A 84 -6.01 8.26 5.42
C VAL A 84 -5.48 7.81 6.78
N GLY A 85 -4.18 7.52 6.86
CA GLY A 85 -3.54 7.03 8.09
C GLY A 85 -3.92 5.61 8.46
N CYS A 86 -4.36 4.82 7.47
CA CYS A 86 -4.49 3.38 7.56
C CYS A 86 -3.47 2.73 6.63
N GLU A 87 -2.69 1.80 7.17
CA GLU A 87 -1.85 0.88 6.42
C GLU A 87 -2.63 -0.40 6.12
N VAL A 88 -2.36 -1.00 4.96
CA VAL A 88 -2.91 -2.32 4.60
C VAL A 88 -1.79 -3.23 4.13
N SER A 89 -1.60 -4.34 4.83
CA SER A 89 -0.76 -5.45 4.35
C SER A 89 -1.61 -6.52 3.68
N VAL A 90 -1.04 -7.18 2.68
CA VAL A 90 -1.70 -8.20 1.86
C VAL A 90 -0.95 -9.52 2.01
N SER A 91 -1.68 -10.59 2.33
CA SER A 91 -1.14 -11.95 2.31
C SER A 91 -2.05 -12.85 1.49
N PRO A 92 -1.53 -13.68 0.56
CA PRO A 92 -2.35 -14.67 -0.11
C PRO A 92 -2.86 -15.70 0.91
N VAL A 93 -4.11 -16.15 0.75
CA VAL A 93 -4.67 -17.22 1.60
C VAL A 93 -4.02 -18.55 1.23
N TRP A 94 -4.02 -18.86 -0.07
CA TRP A 94 -3.40 -20.07 -0.62
C TRP A 94 -2.95 -19.85 -2.06
N PRO A 95 -1.74 -19.33 -2.29
CA PRO A 95 -1.32 -18.79 -3.58
C PRO A 95 -1.20 -19.82 -4.70
N ALA A 96 -1.13 -21.12 -4.39
CA ALA A 96 -1.08 -22.15 -5.41
C ALA A 96 -2.46 -22.42 -6.06
N ASP A 97 -3.55 -22.22 -5.30
CA ASP A 97 -4.88 -22.67 -5.73
C ASP A 97 -5.97 -21.60 -5.71
N SER A 98 -5.74 -20.47 -5.05
CA SER A 98 -6.73 -19.40 -4.93
C SER A 98 -6.15 -18.02 -5.26
N ASP A 99 -7.06 -17.11 -5.60
CA ASP A 99 -6.84 -15.67 -5.69
C ASP A 99 -7.37 -14.91 -4.46
N ASP A 100 -7.79 -15.64 -3.42
CA ASP A 100 -8.19 -15.06 -2.15
C ASP A 100 -6.98 -14.51 -1.40
N ILE A 101 -7.20 -13.37 -0.76
CA ILE A 101 -6.19 -12.63 0.00
C ILE A 101 -6.75 -12.23 1.37
N TRP A 102 -5.86 -12.23 2.35
CA TRP A 102 -6.04 -11.53 3.60
C TRP A 102 -5.62 -10.08 3.42
N LEU A 103 -6.50 -9.16 3.80
CA LEU A 103 -6.16 -7.76 4.05
C LEU A 103 -6.05 -7.58 5.56
N ILE A 104 -4.91 -7.08 6.02
CA ILE A 104 -4.71 -6.73 7.43
C ILE A 104 -4.56 -5.22 7.47
N LYS A 105 -5.60 -4.55 7.96
CA LYS A 105 -5.67 -3.10 8.06
C LYS A 105 -5.33 -2.67 9.47
N ASP A 106 -4.45 -1.70 9.60
CA ASP A 106 -4.11 -1.04 10.87
C ASP A 106 -4.13 0.47 10.65
N GLY A 107 -4.67 1.24 11.59
CA GLY A 107 -4.75 2.68 11.42
C GLY A 107 -4.83 3.41 12.75
N TYR A 108 -4.42 4.68 12.76
CA TYR A 108 -4.31 5.43 14.02
C TYR A 108 -5.63 5.52 14.83
N LEU A 109 -6.77 5.46 14.15
CA LEU A 109 -8.12 5.55 14.74
C LEU A 109 -8.98 4.30 14.48
N GLN A 110 -8.41 3.26 13.85
CA GLN A 110 -9.10 2.02 13.55
C GLN A 110 -8.28 0.84 14.09
N PRO A 111 -8.84 0.01 14.99
CA PRO A 111 -8.15 -1.19 15.46
C PRO A 111 -7.79 -2.14 14.32
N ASP A 112 -6.75 -2.96 14.51
CA ASP A 112 -6.35 -3.96 13.54
C ASP A 112 -7.55 -4.82 13.10
N LEU A 113 -7.77 -4.88 11.80
CA LEU A 113 -8.87 -5.60 11.16
C LEU A 113 -8.31 -6.56 10.12
N LEU A 114 -8.59 -7.84 10.32
CA LEU A 114 -8.38 -8.89 9.33
C LEU A 114 -9.65 -9.03 8.49
N GLN A 115 -9.49 -8.85 7.18
CA GLN A 115 -10.54 -9.04 6.19
C GLN A 115 -10.14 -10.10 5.17
N LEU A 116 -11.12 -10.86 4.68
CA LEU A 116 -10.99 -11.72 3.51
C LEU A 116 -11.45 -10.94 2.26
N ALA A 117 -10.71 -11.05 1.17
CA ALA A 117 -11.06 -10.47 -0.11
C ALA A 117 -10.51 -11.33 -1.26
N SER A 118 -10.80 -10.95 -2.51
CA SER A 118 -10.23 -11.59 -3.70
C SER A 118 -9.36 -10.62 -4.49
N ALA A 119 -8.24 -11.08 -5.03
CA ALA A 119 -7.49 -10.31 -6.01
C ALA A 119 -8.24 -10.22 -7.36
N ALA A 120 -9.12 -11.17 -7.65
CA ALA A 120 -9.85 -11.25 -8.92
C ALA A 120 -10.83 -10.08 -9.14
N ASP A 121 -11.40 -9.54 -8.05
CA ASP A 121 -12.24 -8.35 -8.07
C ASP A 121 -11.51 -7.11 -7.56
N SER A 122 -10.17 -7.14 -7.46
CA SER A 122 -9.35 -6.06 -6.90
C SER A 122 -9.73 -5.68 -5.46
N ALA A 123 -10.24 -6.66 -4.71
CA ALA A 123 -10.74 -6.53 -3.35
C ALA A 123 -11.80 -5.44 -3.18
N THR A 124 -12.68 -5.25 -4.17
CA THR A 124 -13.79 -4.31 -4.06
C THR A 124 -14.85 -4.76 -3.07
N ALA A 125 -15.01 -6.08 -2.89
CA ALA A 125 -15.77 -6.68 -1.81
C ALA A 125 -14.82 -7.26 -0.75
N THR A 126 -15.05 -6.91 0.52
CA THR A 126 -14.27 -7.40 1.65
C THR A 126 -15.20 -7.94 2.74
N GLU A 127 -14.81 -9.04 3.37
CA GLU A 127 -15.49 -9.64 4.51
C GLU A 127 -14.66 -9.48 5.77
N ASP A 128 -15.23 -8.87 6.82
CA ASP A 128 -14.58 -8.76 8.12
C ASP A 128 -14.53 -10.13 8.81
N VAL A 129 -13.32 -10.63 9.07
CA VAL A 129 -13.12 -11.94 9.72
C VAL A 129 -12.84 -11.79 11.20
N LYS A 130 -11.95 -10.84 11.56
CA LYS A 130 -11.57 -10.64 12.96
C LYS A 130 -11.01 -9.24 13.18
N ALA A 131 -11.42 -8.61 14.28
CA ALA A 131 -10.86 -7.34 14.73
C ALA A 131 -10.22 -7.47 16.11
N LYS A 132 -9.20 -6.66 16.39
CA LYS A 132 -8.82 -6.35 17.77
C LYS A 132 -9.90 -5.50 18.44
N PRO A 133 -10.09 -5.62 19.77
CA PRO A 133 -10.97 -4.70 20.48
C PRO A 133 -10.42 -3.27 20.40
N ALA A 134 -11.31 -2.29 20.38
CA ALA A 134 -10.92 -0.89 20.52
C ALA A 134 -10.31 -0.66 21.91
N MET A 135 -9.10 -0.09 21.95
CA MET A 135 -8.39 0.22 23.19
C MET A 135 -8.73 1.62 23.73
N PHE A 136 -9.35 2.47 22.90
CA PHE A 136 -9.86 3.79 23.25
C PHE A 136 -11.06 4.18 22.37
N ASN A 137 -11.79 5.22 22.76
CA ASN A 137 -12.89 5.76 21.94
C ASN A 137 -12.34 6.75 20.91
N ALA A 138 -12.34 6.36 19.63
CA ALA A 138 -11.92 7.21 18.52
C ALA A 138 -13.01 8.18 18.02
N GLY A 139 -14.22 8.13 18.58
CA GLY A 139 -15.33 9.01 18.20
C GLY A 139 -14.97 10.49 18.40
N GLY A 140 -15.18 11.30 17.36
CA GLY A 140 -14.81 12.73 17.36
C GLY A 140 -13.32 12.99 17.17
N MET A 141 -12.54 11.97 16.77
CA MET A 141 -11.15 12.12 16.35
C MET A 141 -11.03 12.00 14.84
N ILE A 142 -9.99 12.63 14.29
CA ILE A 142 -9.68 12.60 12.86
C ILE A 142 -8.19 12.40 12.64
N THR A 143 -7.87 11.81 11.48
CA THR A 143 -6.52 11.74 10.95
C THR A 143 -6.46 12.57 9.67
N GLU A 144 -5.53 13.51 9.63
CA GLU A 144 -5.28 14.37 8.49
C GLU A 144 -3.83 14.18 8.03
N GLN A 145 -3.57 14.38 6.75
CA GLN A 145 -2.20 14.40 6.24
C GLN A 145 -1.85 15.81 5.77
N PHE A 146 -0.69 16.28 6.20
CA PHE A 146 -0.14 17.58 5.86
C PHE A 146 1.26 17.43 5.27
N GLU A 147 1.83 18.54 4.81
CA GLU A 147 3.21 18.60 4.32
C GLU A 147 3.94 19.79 4.96
N ALA A 148 5.11 19.53 5.52
CA ALA A 148 6.05 20.56 5.94
C ALA A 148 7.06 20.82 4.81
N VAL A 149 7.52 22.06 4.68
CA VAL A 149 8.58 22.42 3.73
C VAL A 149 9.91 22.44 4.49
N SER A 150 10.81 21.54 4.13
CA SER A 150 12.17 21.46 4.66
C SER A 150 13.01 22.68 4.22
N THR A 151 14.15 22.89 4.87
CA THR A 151 15.08 24.00 4.58
C THR A 151 15.62 24.00 3.14
N ASP A 152 15.60 22.85 2.46
CA ASP A 152 16.00 22.66 1.07
C ASP A 152 14.82 22.72 0.08
N GLY A 153 13.61 23.01 0.56
CA GLY A 153 12.39 23.05 -0.23
C GLY A 153 11.69 21.70 -0.37
N THR A 154 12.26 20.60 0.14
CA THR A 154 11.63 19.27 0.09
C THR A 154 10.33 19.26 0.88
N LYS A 155 9.25 18.76 0.28
CA LYS A 155 7.96 18.58 0.96
C LYS A 155 7.92 17.26 1.72
N VAL A 156 7.90 17.35 3.03
CA VAL A 156 7.90 16.21 3.96
C VAL A 156 6.47 15.96 4.45
N PRO A 157 5.83 14.86 4.04
CA PRO A 157 4.49 14.52 4.50
C PRO A 157 4.50 14.10 5.98
N TYR A 158 3.44 14.42 6.71
CA TYR A 158 3.22 13.95 8.08
C TYR A 158 1.72 13.76 8.35
N PHE A 159 1.39 12.87 9.28
CA PHE A 159 0.02 12.67 9.75
C PHE A 159 -0.22 13.40 11.06
N LEU A 160 -1.38 14.05 11.16
CA LEU A 160 -1.85 14.69 12.38
C LEU A 160 -3.10 13.96 12.85
N ILE A 161 -3.03 13.40 14.06
CA ILE A 161 -4.14 12.73 14.73
C ILE A 161 -4.58 13.60 15.89
N ARG A 162 -5.85 13.99 15.91
CA ARG A 162 -6.39 14.90 16.94
C ARG A 162 -7.88 14.72 17.11
N ARG A 163 -8.44 15.32 18.16
CA ARG A 163 -9.88 15.59 18.21
C ARG A 163 -10.25 16.59 17.12
N GLU A 164 -11.40 16.38 16.50
CA GLU A 164 -11.93 17.25 15.46
C GLU A 164 -12.09 18.70 15.93
N ASP A 165 -12.47 18.89 17.20
CA ASP A 165 -12.69 20.17 17.85
C ASP A 165 -11.45 20.76 18.57
N ALA A 166 -10.28 20.14 18.42
CA ALA A 166 -9.05 20.66 19.02
C ALA A 166 -8.64 22.02 18.37
N PRO A 167 -8.28 23.05 19.16
CA PRO A 167 -7.78 24.32 18.62
C PRO A 167 -6.48 24.16 17.82
N MET A 168 -6.39 24.85 16.68
CA MET A 168 -5.21 24.88 15.81
C MET A 168 -4.47 26.23 15.91
N ASP A 169 -4.39 26.77 17.13
CA ASP A 169 -3.82 28.10 17.44
C ASP A 169 -2.48 28.01 18.19
N GLY A 170 -1.91 26.80 18.31
CA GLY A 170 -0.67 26.53 19.04
C GLY A 170 -0.85 26.26 20.53
N SER A 171 -2.08 26.32 21.07
CA SER A 171 -2.36 25.98 22.47
C SER A 171 -2.49 24.48 22.74
N THR A 172 -2.75 23.67 21.70
CA THR A 172 -2.92 22.21 21.81
C THR A 172 -1.56 21.52 22.06
N PRO A 173 -1.37 20.85 23.22
CA PRO A 173 -0.16 20.06 23.48
C PRO A 173 0.01 18.98 22.42
N THR A 174 1.21 18.91 21.85
CA THR A 174 1.51 18.04 20.70
C THR A 174 2.70 17.15 21.01
N LEU A 175 2.57 15.86 20.73
CA LEU A 175 3.68 14.92 20.66
C LEU A 175 4.01 14.68 19.18
N LEU A 176 5.28 14.80 18.82
CA LEU A 176 5.79 14.51 17.48
C LEU A 176 6.68 13.27 17.56
N ASP A 177 6.38 12.28 16.73
CA ASP A 177 7.17 11.05 16.58
C ASP A 177 7.73 10.93 15.16
N GLY A 178 8.90 10.31 15.04
CA GLY A 178 9.64 10.18 13.79
C GLY A 178 10.85 9.26 13.90
N TYR A 179 11.12 8.49 12.85
CA TYR A 179 12.26 7.56 12.78
C TYR A 179 13.34 8.02 11.78
N GLY A 180 13.03 7.98 10.47
CA GLY A 180 13.86 8.61 9.43
C GLY A 180 15.19 7.90 9.11
N GLY A 181 15.16 6.58 8.88
CA GLY A 181 16.35 5.83 8.45
C GLY A 181 16.05 4.45 7.86
N PHE A 182 17.06 3.84 7.24
CA PHE A 182 17.06 2.44 6.78
C PHE A 182 15.94 2.06 5.78
N GLU A 183 15.35 3.05 5.09
CA GLU A 183 14.22 2.85 4.19
C GLU A 183 12.98 2.26 4.88
N ILE A 184 12.87 2.41 6.20
CA ILE A 184 11.72 1.96 6.99
C ILE A 184 10.65 3.05 6.96
N PRO A 185 9.47 2.81 6.34
CA PRO A 185 8.33 3.71 6.48
C PRO A 185 7.76 3.61 7.91
N MET A 186 7.21 4.73 8.40
CA MET A 186 6.34 4.79 9.58
C MET A 186 4.99 5.36 9.20
#